data_AF-A0A833E3W7-F1
#
_entry.id   AF-A0A833E3W7-F1
#
_cell.length_a   1.000
_cell.length_b   1.000
_cell.length_c   1.000
_cell.angle_alpha   90.00
_cell.angle_beta   90.00
_cell.angle_gamma   90.00
#
_symmetry.space_group_name_H-M   'P 1'
#
loop_
_entity.id
_entity.type
_entity.pdbx_description
1 polymer ?
#
loop_
_entity_poly.entity_id
_entity_poly.type
_entity_poly.pdbx_seq_one_letter_code
_entity_poly.pdbx_strand_id
1 'polypeptide(L)'
;AAKALERYAEEEPWFWEDVAKLYEELGDEEKAREAWGKALEYYMKEAQEEGVFWEDVGNIARKLGNESLAREAYQRFLEYCLKEAEEDPMWWKHVAEAYEYLGEKEKAEEARKRYEEYRKRIMKSNEETWTGPKEGKSESE
;
A
#
# COMPACT_ATOMS: atom_id res chain seq x y z
N ALA A 1 -16.66 1.37 -22.65
CA ALA A 1 -16.18 1.69 -21.29
C ALA A 1 -14.79 2.34 -21.34
N ALA A 2 -13.75 1.63 -21.78
CA ALA A 2 -12.35 2.11 -21.74
C ALA A 2 -12.12 3.51 -22.33
N LYS A 3 -12.52 3.76 -23.58
CA LYS A 3 -12.37 5.09 -24.21
C LYS A 3 -13.13 6.23 -23.51
N ALA A 4 -14.21 5.91 -22.79
CA ALA A 4 -14.96 6.91 -22.04
C ALA A 4 -14.25 7.24 -20.72
N LEU A 5 -13.74 6.22 -20.03
CA LEU A 5 -12.93 6.39 -18.81
C LEU A 5 -11.61 7.11 -19.12
N GLU A 6 -10.96 6.80 -20.24
CA GLU A 6 -9.75 7.48 -20.71
C GLU A 6 -9.95 8.99 -20.86
N ARG A 7 -11.07 9.42 -21.47
CA ARG A 7 -11.41 10.84 -21.60
C ARG A 7 -11.64 11.50 -20.25
N TYR A 8 -12.23 10.76 -19.31
CA TYR A 8 -12.46 11.28 -17.96
C TYR A 8 -11.15 11.40 -17.17
N ALA A 9 -10.22 10.47 -17.36
CA ALA A 9 -8.90 10.49 -16.72
C ALA A 9 -8.01 11.66 -17.17
N GLU A 10 -8.26 12.26 -18.34
CA GLU A 10 -7.59 13.51 -18.73
C GLU A 10 -7.94 14.69 -17.79
N GLU A 11 -9.16 14.70 -17.25
CA GLU A 11 -9.63 15.72 -16.31
C GLU A 11 -9.36 15.32 -14.85
N GLU A 12 -9.45 14.02 -14.56
CA GLU A 12 -9.32 13.44 -13.22
C GLU A 12 -8.20 12.36 -13.22
N PRO A 13 -6.92 12.76 -13.10
CA PRO A 13 -5.78 11.88 -13.39
C PRO A 13 -5.63 10.64 -12.50
N TRP A 14 -6.27 10.60 -11.33
CA TRP A 14 -6.26 9.41 -10.48
C TRP A 14 -6.96 8.20 -11.12
N PHE A 15 -7.81 8.41 -12.14
CA PHE A 15 -8.43 7.33 -12.90
C PHE A 15 -7.49 6.65 -13.91
N TRP A 16 -6.29 7.16 -14.16
CA TRP A 16 -5.38 6.55 -15.14
C TRP A 16 -5.00 5.11 -14.80
N GLU A 17 -4.91 4.77 -13.51
CA GLU A 17 -4.70 3.40 -13.06
C GLU A 17 -5.87 2.47 -13.45
N ASP A 18 -7.10 2.93 -13.25
CA ASP A 18 -8.30 2.16 -13.63
C ASP A 18 -8.42 2.01 -15.15
N VAL A 19 -8.06 3.04 -15.91
CA VAL A 19 -7.97 2.97 -17.38
C VAL A 19 -6.95 1.90 -17.79
N ALA A 20 -5.79 1.89 -17.13
CA ALA A 20 -4.72 0.95 -17.44
C ALA A 20 -5.12 -0.50 -17.15
N LYS A 21 -5.69 -0.77 -15.96
CA LYS A 21 -6.24 -2.08 -15.59
C LYS A 21 -7.32 -2.54 -16.58
N LEU A 22 -8.22 -1.64 -16.99
CA LEU A 22 -9.27 -1.97 -17.94
C LEU A 22 -8.70 -2.32 -19.34
N TYR A 23 -7.64 -1.65 -19.78
CA TYR A 23 -6.98 -2.03 -21.03
C TYR A 23 -6.22 -3.36 -20.91
N GLU A 24 -5.63 -3.69 -19.75
CA GLU A 24 -5.05 -5.02 -19.48
C GLU A 24 -6.13 -6.12 -19.58
N GLU A 25 -7.30 -5.90 -18.96
CA GLU A 25 -8.44 -6.84 -19.02
C GLU A 25 -8.95 -7.06 -20.44
N LEU A 26 -8.86 -6.03 -21.28
CA LEU A 26 -9.23 -6.10 -22.70
C LEU A 26 -8.13 -6.70 -23.60
N GLY A 27 -6.94 -6.96 -23.07
CA GLY A 27 -5.78 -7.46 -23.81
C GLY A 27 -5.13 -6.41 -24.73
N ASP A 28 -5.42 -5.13 -24.54
CA ASP A 28 -4.83 -4.03 -25.30
C ASP A 28 -3.55 -3.55 -24.59
N GLU A 29 -2.47 -4.31 -24.77
CA GLU A 29 -1.18 -4.08 -24.07
C GLU A 29 -0.58 -2.71 -24.36
N GLU A 30 -0.74 -2.20 -25.59
CA GLU A 30 -0.22 -0.89 -25.99
C GLU A 30 -0.89 0.22 -25.18
N LYS A 31 -2.23 0.23 -25.14
CA LYS A 31 -2.95 1.24 -24.37
C LYS A 31 -2.87 1.08 -22.87
N ALA A 32 -2.79 -0.15 -22.39
CA ALA A 32 -2.51 -0.40 -20.98
C ALA A 32 -1.18 0.26 -20.60
N ARG A 33 -0.14 0.08 -21.42
CA ARG A 33 1.18 0.68 -21.18
C ARG A 33 1.13 2.22 -21.21
N GLU A 34 0.42 2.81 -22.15
CA GLU A 34 0.22 4.27 -22.21
C GLU A 34 -0.49 4.80 -20.96
N ALA A 35 -1.59 4.15 -20.55
CA ALA A 35 -2.36 4.53 -19.37
C ALA A 35 -1.55 4.37 -18.08
N TRP A 36 -0.76 3.29 -17.95
CA TRP A 36 0.18 3.13 -16.84
C TRP A 36 1.25 4.23 -16.81
N GLY A 37 1.71 4.70 -17.98
CA GLY A 37 2.61 5.86 -18.06
C GLY A 37 1.98 7.13 -17.48
N LYS A 38 0.72 7.40 -17.81
CA LYS A 38 -0.01 8.55 -17.25
C LYS A 38 -0.30 8.41 -15.76
N ALA A 39 -0.64 7.20 -15.30
CA ALA A 39 -0.80 6.90 -13.87
C ALA A 39 0.51 7.14 -13.12
N LEU A 40 1.65 6.73 -13.68
CA LEU A 40 2.96 6.99 -13.11
C LEU A 40 3.23 8.49 -12.97
N GLU A 41 2.94 9.29 -14.00
CA GLU A 41 3.10 10.75 -13.93
C GLU A 41 2.24 11.41 -12.86
N TYR A 42 1.01 10.91 -12.65
CA TYR A 42 0.14 11.35 -11.57
C TYR A 42 0.74 11.02 -10.21
N TYR A 43 1.01 9.74 -9.92
CA TYR A 43 1.54 9.33 -8.62
C TYR A 43 2.93 9.91 -8.31
N MET A 44 3.77 10.17 -9.32
CA MET A 44 5.04 10.86 -9.09
C MET A 44 4.87 12.29 -8.55
N LYS A 45 3.78 12.98 -8.90
CA LYS A 45 3.44 14.31 -8.37
C LYS A 45 2.89 14.18 -6.96
N GLU A 46 1.90 13.32 -6.76
CA GLU A 46 1.28 13.10 -5.44
C GLU A 46 2.32 12.64 -4.41
N ALA A 47 3.26 11.77 -4.80
CA ALA A 47 4.31 11.27 -3.91
C ALA A 47 5.30 12.35 -3.42
N GLN A 48 5.36 13.51 -4.09
CA GLN A 48 6.12 14.65 -3.56
C GLN A 48 5.42 15.32 -2.37
N GLU A 49 4.09 15.27 -2.34
CA GLU A 49 3.27 15.88 -1.30
C GLU A 49 2.99 14.88 -0.17
N GLU A 50 2.66 13.64 -0.53
CA GLU A 50 2.34 12.54 0.39
C GLU A 50 3.19 11.31 0.09
N GLY A 51 4.21 11.07 0.92
CA GLY A 51 5.21 10.04 0.68
C GLY A 51 4.67 8.59 0.62
N VAL A 52 3.44 8.35 1.04
CA VAL A 52 2.78 7.04 0.92
C VAL A 52 2.66 6.59 -0.54
N PHE A 53 2.44 7.52 -1.47
CA PHE A 53 2.27 7.20 -2.89
C PHE A 53 3.55 6.75 -3.60
N TRP A 54 4.71 6.79 -2.94
CA TRP A 54 5.92 6.19 -3.49
C TRP A 54 5.81 4.68 -3.70
N GLU A 55 4.91 3.98 -2.98
CA GLU A 55 4.59 2.58 -3.27
C GLU A 55 3.96 2.41 -4.66
N ASP A 56 2.98 3.25 -5.01
CA ASP A 56 2.31 3.23 -6.31
C ASP A 56 3.27 3.53 -7.44
N VAL A 57 4.13 4.55 -7.27
CA VAL A 57 5.21 4.85 -8.23
C VAL A 57 6.09 3.62 -8.42
N GLY A 58 6.50 2.96 -7.34
CA GLY A 58 7.31 1.76 -7.39
C GLY A 58 6.64 0.62 -8.14
N ASN A 59 5.39 0.33 -7.82
CA ASN A 59 4.61 -0.74 -8.42
C ASN A 59 4.38 -0.53 -9.92
N ILE A 60 4.01 0.69 -10.32
CA ILE A 60 3.78 1.04 -11.72
C ILE A 60 5.09 1.02 -12.50
N ALA A 61 6.19 1.55 -11.92
CA ALA A 61 7.50 1.50 -12.56
C ALA A 61 7.94 0.06 -12.84
N ARG A 62 7.76 -0.88 -11.90
CA ARG A 62 8.03 -2.31 -12.13
C ARG A 62 7.20 -2.87 -13.27
N LYS A 63 5.90 -2.57 -13.27
CA LYS A 63 4.97 -3.04 -14.30
C LYS A 63 5.39 -2.56 -15.70
N LEU A 64 5.89 -1.33 -15.80
CA LEU A 64 6.41 -0.75 -17.04
C LEU A 64 7.83 -1.24 -17.41
N GLY A 65 8.46 -2.06 -16.56
CA GLY A 65 9.80 -2.62 -16.74
C GLY A 65 10.94 -1.69 -16.31
N ASN A 66 10.63 -0.60 -15.60
CA ASN A 66 11.63 0.34 -15.10
C ASN A 66 12.03 0.01 -13.65
N GLU A 67 12.84 -1.05 -13.52
CA GLU A 67 13.32 -1.54 -12.22
C GLU A 67 14.19 -0.50 -11.48
N SER A 68 14.91 0.36 -12.21
CA SER A 68 15.72 1.42 -11.58
C SER A 68 14.84 2.43 -10.86
N LEU A 69 13.80 2.95 -11.53
CA LEU A 69 12.85 3.87 -10.92
C LEU A 69 12.07 3.20 -9.79
N ALA A 70 11.71 1.93 -9.97
CA ALA A 70 11.00 1.21 -8.93
C ALA A 70 11.80 1.10 -7.63
N ARG A 71 13.09 0.75 -7.72
CA ARG A 71 13.99 0.71 -6.57
C ARG A 71 14.12 2.06 -5.87
N GLU A 72 14.25 3.13 -6.64
CA GLU A 72 14.30 4.50 -6.10
C GLU A 72 13.00 4.87 -5.37
N ALA A 73 11.85 4.56 -5.97
CA ALA A 73 10.54 4.80 -5.37
C ALA A 73 10.37 4.02 -4.06
N TYR A 74 10.70 2.74 -4.04
CA TYR A 74 10.63 1.92 -2.83
C TYR A 74 11.61 2.35 -1.73
N GLN A 75 12.75 2.96 -2.08
CA GLN A 75 13.62 3.59 -1.09
C GLN A 75 12.94 4.78 -0.41
N ARG A 76 12.29 5.65 -1.19
CA ARG A 76 11.51 6.79 -0.63
C ARG A 76 10.31 6.33 0.17
N PHE A 77 9.60 5.31 -0.31
CA PHE A 77 8.49 4.70 0.42
C PHE A 77 8.94 4.09 1.76
N LEU A 78 10.08 3.42 1.77
CA LEU A 78 10.69 2.89 3.00
C LEU A 78 11.01 4.02 3.99
N GLU A 79 11.61 5.12 3.55
CA GLU A 79 11.90 6.28 4.40
C GLU A 79 10.61 6.85 5.03
N TYR A 80 9.55 6.97 4.25
CA TYR A 80 8.24 7.39 4.74
C TYR A 80 7.68 6.40 5.79
N CYS A 81 7.65 5.11 5.47
CA CYS A 81 7.11 4.07 6.37
C CYS A 81 7.89 3.97 7.68
N LEU A 82 9.21 4.14 7.65
CA LEU A 82 10.03 4.13 8.87
C LEU A 82 9.66 5.28 9.81
N LYS A 83 9.41 6.47 9.26
CA LYS A 83 8.96 7.64 10.03
C LYS A 83 7.58 7.41 10.63
N GLU A 84 6.62 6.92 9.84
CA GLU A 84 5.26 6.64 10.34
C GLU A 84 5.26 5.53 11.41
N ALA A 85 6.16 4.54 11.28
CA ALA A 85 6.30 3.43 12.23
C ALA A 85 6.84 3.85 13.61
N GLU A 86 7.41 5.06 13.75
CA GLU A 86 7.77 5.63 15.06
C GLU A 86 6.53 6.00 15.88
N GLU A 87 5.47 6.47 15.21
CA GLU A 87 4.22 6.92 15.84
C GLU A 87 3.15 5.82 15.86
N ASP A 88 2.95 5.13 14.73
CA ASP A 88 2.03 4.01 14.61
C ASP A 88 2.76 2.74 14.17
N PRO A 89 3.02 1.79 15.10
CA PRO A 89 3.67 0.54 14.78
C PRO A 89 2.94 -0.32 13.73
N MET A 90 1.73 0.04 13.31
CA MET A 90 1.05 -0.65 12.21
C MET A 90 1.83 -0.56 10.89
N TRP A 91 2.58 0.52 10.69
CA TRP A 91 3.41 0.74 9.51
C TRP A 91 4.60 -0.21 9.40
N TRP A 92 4.97 -0.96 10.44
CA TRP A 92 6.02 -1.98 10.36
C TRP A 92 5.75 -3.06 9.31
N LYS A 93 4.48 -3.28 8.92
CA LYS A 93 4.14 -4.14 7.78
C LYS A 93 4.69 -3.59 6.47
N HIS A 94 4.48 -2.30 6.20
CA HIS A 94 4.93 -1.66 4.96
C HIS A 94 6.45 -1.50 4.93
N VAL A 95 7.08 -1.24 6.09
CA VAL A 95 8.55 -1.28 6.21
C VAL A 95 9.10 -2.66 5.79
N ALA A 96 8.45 -3.74 6.23
CA ALA A 96 8.87 -5.09 5.85
C ALA A 96 8.69 -5.36 4.35
N GLU A 97 7.56 -4.95 3.77
CA GLU A 97 7.27 -5.08 2.33
C GLU A 97 8.30 -4.32 1.49
N ALA A 98 8.65 -3.10 1.88
CA ALA A 98 9.64 -2.29 1.19
C ALA A 98 11.06 -2.90 1.29
N TYR A 99 11.49 -3.36 2.48
CA TYR A 99 12.77 -4.06 2.62
C TYR A 99 12.82 -5.36 1.80
N GLU A 100 11.74 -6.13 1.77
CA GLU A 100 11.66 -7.36 0.97
C GLU A 100 11.87 -7.06 -0.52
N TYR A 101 11.18 -6.03 -1.03
CA TYR A 101 11.36 -5.59 -2.42
C TYR A 101 12.79 -5.13 -2.71
N LEU A 102 13.41 -4.39 -1.80
CA LEU A 102 14.79 -3.92 -1.93
C LEU A 102 15.84 -5.03 -1.76
N GLY A 103 15.44 -6.24 -1.37
CA GLY A 103 16.31 -7.39 -1.18
C GLY A 103 16.98 -7.44 0.20
N GLU A 104 16.58 -6.59 1.14
CA GLU A 104 17.11 -6.46 2.50
C GLU A 104 16.41 -7.45 3.45
N LYS A 105 16.55 -8.76 3.17
CA LYS A 105 15.76 -9.84 3.79
C LYS A 105 15.81 -9.85 5.32
N GLU A 106 16.99 -9.65 5.91
CA GLU A 106 17.16 -9.64 7.38
C GLU A 106 16.36 -8.49 8.01
N LYS A 107 16.43 -7.29 7.42
CA LYS A 107 15.67 -6.13 7.89
C LYS A 107 14.17 -6.31 7.68
N ALA A 108 13.76 -6.95 6.59
CA ALA A 108 12.36 -7.29 6.35
C ALA A 108 11.81 -8.24 7.44
N GLU A 109 12.59 -9.26 7.83
CA GLU A 109 12.21 -10.16 8.92
C GLU A 109 12.13 -9.46 10.28
N GLU A 110 13.07 -8.56 10.58
CA GLU A 110 13.02 -7.75 11.80
C GLU A 110 11.78 -6.85 11.86
N ALA A 111 11.46 -6.17 10.75
CA ALA A 111 10.25 -5.36 10.63
C ALA A 111 8.97 -6.20 10.78
N ARG A 112 8.91 -7.41 10.19
CA ARG A 112 7.79 -8.34 10.39
C ARG A 112 7.61 -8.72 11.85
N LYS A 113 8.70 -9.02 12.57
CA LYS A 113 8.63 -9.34 14.00
C LYS A 113 8.04 -8.18 14.81
N ARG A 114 8.46 -6.94 14.54
CA ARG A 114 7.91 -5.74 15.21
C ARG A 114 6.40 -5.60 14.96
N TYR A 115 5.97 -5.77 13.71
CA TYR A 115 4.55 -5.76 13.36
C TYR A 115 3.74 -6.86 14.08
N GLU A 116 4.28 -8.09 14.13
CA GLU A 116 3.64 -9.22 14.81
C GLU A 116 3.52 -9.02 16.32
N GLU A 117 4.56 -8.45 16.96
CA GLU A 117 4.54 -8.10 18.38
C GLU A 117 3.46 -7.06 18.68
N TYR A 118 3.36 -6.02 17.86
CA TYR A 118 2.28 -5.04 17.95
C TYR A 118 0.91 -5.71 17.81
N ARG A 119 0.72 -6.55 16.79
CA ARG A 119 -0.54 -7.28 16.57
C ARG A 119 -0.95 -8.16 17.74
N LYS A 120 0.01 -8.86 18.37
CA LYS A 120 -0.24 -9.66 19.57
C LYS A 120 -0.67 -8.78 20.75
N ARG A 121 -0.05 -7.61 20.92
CA ARG A 121 -0.38 -6.66 22.00
C ARG A 121 -1.80 -6.12 21.87
N ILE A 122 -2.22 -5.67 20.69
CA ILE A 122 -3.58 -5.17 20.46
C ILE A 122 -4.64 -6.27 20.64
N MET A 123 -4.34 -7.51 20.20
CA MET A 123 -5.26 -8.63 20.33
C MET A 123 -5.47 -9.00 21.81
N LYS A 124 -4.37 -9.12 22.57
CA LYS A 124 -4.42 -9.36 24.02
C LYS A 124 -5.16 -8.25 24.77
N SER A 125 -4.90 -6.99 24.44
CA SER A 125 -5.60 -5.85 25.05
C SER A 125 -7.10 -5.89 24.78
N ASN A 126 -7.53 -6.31 23.59
CA ASN A 126 -8.94 -6.39 23.23
C ASN A 126 -9.66 -7.56 23.92
N GLU A 127 -8.94 -8.66 24.15
CA GLU A 127 -9.45 -9.80 24.95
C GLU A 127 -9.57 -9.44 26.44
N GLU A 128 -8.63 -8.68 26.99
CA GLU A 128 -8.65 -8.24 28.40
C GLU A 128 -9.71 -7.17 28.68
N THR A 129 -10.04 -6.31 27.70
CA THR A 129 -11.10 -5.28 27.84
C THR A 129 -12.51 -5.83 27.64
N TRP A 130 -12.66 -7.03 27.06
CA TRP A 130 -13.94 -7.69 26.90
C TRP A 130 -14.41 -8.35 28.23
N THR A 131 -15.15 -7.61 29.03
CA THR A 131 -15.98 -8.19 30.10
C THR A 131 -17.36 -8.53 29.53
N GLY A 132 -17.52 -9.77 29.07
CA GLY A 132 -18.81 -10.26 28.55
C GLY A 132 -19.97 -10.01 29.53
N PRO A 133 -21.23 -10.02 29.05
CA PRO A 133 -22.38 -9.72 29.89
C PRO A 133 -22.39 -10.66 31.11
N LYS A 134 -22.38 -10.07 32.31
CA LYS A 134 -22.60 -10.82 33.55
C LYS A 134 -24.03 -11.35 33.49
N GLU A 135 -24.17 -12.64 33.18
CA GLU A 135 -25.44 -13.34 33.37
C GLU A 135 -25.88 -13.12 34.81
N GLY A 136 -26.90 -12.28 34.98
CA GLY A 136 -27.60 -12.12 36.24
C GLY A 136 -28.18 -13.48 36.58
N LYS A 137 -27.67 -14.11 37.63
CA LYS A 137 -28.37 -15.21 38.28
C LYS A 137 -29.72 -14.66 38.73
N SER A 138 -30.76 -14.98 37.98
CA SER A 138 -32.11 -14.98 38.49
C SER A 138 -32.19 -16.13 39.50
N GLU A 139 -31.91 -15.83 40.76
CA GLU A 139 -32.38 -16.68 41.86
C GLU A 139 -33.88 -16.48 41.95
N SER A 140 -34.60 -17.40 41.32
CA SER A 140 -35.97 -17.73 41.67
C SER A 140 -35.93 -19.02 42.47
N GLU A 141 -36.07 -18.91 43.80
CA GLU A 141 -36.86 -19.77 44.69
C GLU A 141 -36.78 -19.28 46.14
#